data_AF-A0A258LB95-F1
#
_entry.id   AF-A0A258LB95-F1
#
_cell.length_a   1.000
_cell.length_b   1.000
_cell.length_c   1.000
_cell.angle_alpha   90.00
_cell.angle_beta   90.00
_cell.angle_gamma   90.00
#
_symmetry.space_group_name_H-M   'P 1'
#
loop_
_entity.id
_entity.type
_entity.pdbx_description
1 polymer ?
#
loop_
_entity_poly.entity_id
_entity_poly.type
_entity_poly.pdbx_seq_one_letter_code
_entity_poly.pdbx_strand_id
1 'polypeptide(L)'
;MQFTSLAIKLAESGLLPDCVLRAGIRHLSKVRMHEISAGNCEAGIKIETDFIHSMNNAPIALVPELANAQHYEVPAAFFAKILGPNRKYSSCFYKN
;
A
#
# COMPACT_ATOMS: atom_id res chain seq x y z
N MET A 1 -5.67 -7.02 -18.89
CA MET A 1 -5.65 -5.53 -19.02
C MET A 1 -7.05 -4.90 -18.93
N GLN A 2 -8.10 -5.41 -19.61
CA GLN A 2 -9.45 -4.81 -19.52
C GLN A 2 -10.15 -5.00 -18.15
N PHE A 3 -10.09 -6.19 -17.55
CA PHE A 3 -10.78 -6.48 -16.27
C PHE A 3 -10.28 -5.64 -15.08
N THR A 4 -8.97 -5.40 -14.99
CA THR A 4 -8.38 -4.58 -13.92
C THR A 4 -8.88 -3.14 -14.00
N SER A 5 -8.95 -2.58 -15.21
CA SER A 5 -9.46 -1.22 -15.42
C SER A 5 -10.94 -1.08 -15.06
N LEU A 6 -11.76 -2.10 -15.34
CA LEU A 6 -13.16 -2.12 -14.95
C LEU A 6 -13.32 -2.23 -13.42
N ALA A 7 -12.54 -3.11 -12.78
CA ALA A 7 -12.57 -3.26 -11.32
C ALA A 7 -12.19 -1.96 -10.59
N ILE A 8 -11.18 -1.24 -11.10
CA ILE A 8 -10.79 0.08 -10.57
C ILE A 8 -11.95 1.07 -10.72
N LYS A 9 -12.54 1.19 -11.92
CA LYS A 9 -13.68 2.08 -12.15
C LYS A 9 -14.87 1.79 -11.22
N LEU A 10 -15.17 0.51 -10.98
CA LEU A 10 -16.24 0.12 -10.07
C LEU A 10 -15.90 0.45 -8.62
N ALA A 11 -14.66 0.25 -8.19
CA ALA A 11 -14.22 0.63 -6.84
C ALA A 11 -14.26 2.14 -6.61
N GLU A 12 -13.92 2.94 -7.62
CA GLU A 12 -13.93 4.41 -7.57
C GLU A 12 -15.34 5.01 -7.70
N SER A 13 -16.31 4.24 -8.20
CA SER A 13 -17.69 4.73 -8.41
C SER A 13 -18.45 5.04 -7.12
N GLY A 14 -18.02 4.50 -5.98
CA GLY A 14 -18.75 4.59 -4.70
C GLY A 14 -20.03 3.74 -4.64
N LEU A 15 -20.33 2.94 -5.67
CA LEU A 15 -21.55 2.13 -5.75
C LEU A 15 -21.39 0.70 -5.23
N LEU A 16 -20.16 0.23 -5.07
CA LEU A 16 -19.90 -1.12 -4.57
C LEU A 16 -20.14 -1.20 -3.06
N PRO A 17 -20.90 -2.20 -2.56
CA PRO A 17 -21.00 -2.45 -1.13
C PRO A 17 -19.64 -2.74 -0.51
N ASP A 18 -19.39 -2.22 0.70
CA ASP A 18 -18.14 -2.40 1.44
C ASP A 18 -17.71 -3.87 1.58
N CYS A 19 -18.66 -4.78 1.73
CA CYS A 19 -18.34 -6.21 1.85
C CYS A 19 -17.67 -6.76 0.58
N VAL A 20 -18.08 -6.30 -0.60
CA VAL A 20 -17.51 -6.67 -1.90
C VAL A 20 -16.13 -6.05 -2.07
N LEU A 21 -15.99 -4.75 -1.77
CA LEU A 21 -14.69 -4.07 -1.81
C LEU A 21 -13.67 -4.76 -0.91
N ARG A 22 -14.05 -5.06 0.34
CA ARG A 22 -13.19 -5.78 1.29
C ARG A 22 -12.87 -7.20 0.83
N ALA A 23 -13.77 -7.89 0.15
CA ALA A 23 -13.50 -9.23 -0.39
C ALA A 23 -12.44 -9.17 -1.49
N GLY A 24 -12.54 -8.21 -2.42
CA GLY A 24 -11.54 -7.97 -3.46
C GLY A 24 -10.17 -7.64 -2.88
N ILE A 25 -10.10 -6.70 -1.92
CA ILE A 25 -8.85 -6.35 -1.22
C ILE A 25 -8.21 -7.59 -0.60
N ARG A 26 -8.97 -8.38 0.17
CA ARG A 26 -8.43 -9.60 0.81
C ARG A 26 -7.94 -10.63 -0.20
N HIS A 27 -8.62 -10.78 -1.34
CA HIS A 27 -8.19 -11.68 -2.40
C HIS A 27 -6.84 -11.24 -2.99
N LEU A 28 -6.71 -9.95 -3.36
CA LEU A 28 -5.46 -9.41 -3.90
C LEU A 28 -4.31 -9.51 -2.89
N SER A 29 -4.57 -9.23 -1.60
CA SER A 29 -3.58 -9.44 -0.54
C SER A 29 -3.14 -10.90 -0.43
N LYS A 30 -4.06 -11.87 -0.52
CA LYS A 30 -3.71 -13.30 -0.51
C LYS A 30 -2.88 -13.71 -1.72
N VAL A 31 -3.24 -13.23 -2.91
CA VAL A 31 -2.45 -13.46 -4.14
C VAL A 31 -1.03 -12.94 -3.93
N ARG A 32 -0.87 -11.69 -3.47
CA ARG A 32 0.45 -11.12 -3.18
C ARG A 32 1.21 -11.91 -2.12
N MET A 33 0.55 -12.31 -1.02
CA MET A 33 1.17 -13.13 0.02
C MET A 33 1.72 -14.45 -0.56
N HIS A 34 0.99 -15.08 -1.48
CA HIS A 34 1.45 -16.28 -2.16
C HIS A 34 2.62 -15.99 -3.12
N GLU A 35 2.53 -14.90 -3.91
CA GLU A 35 3.60 -14.49 -4.84
C GLU A 35 4.94 -14.24 -4.14
N ILE A 36 4.92 -13.67 -2.93
CA ILE A 36 6.15 -13.34 -2.17
C ILE A 36 6.53 -14.42 -1.15
N SER A 37 5.76 -15.51 -1.07
CA SER A 37 6.04 -16.59 -0.13
C SER A 37 7.30 -17.34 -0.56
N ALA A 38 8.25 -17.47 0.36
CA ALA A 38 9.40 -18.34 0.17
C ALA A 38 9.01 -19.80 0.42
N GLY A 39 9.45 -20.71 -0.46
CA GLY A 39 9.16 -22.14 -0.33
C GLY A 39 9.88 -22.82 0.84
N ASN A 40 10.96 -22.23 1.35
CA ASN A 40 11.69 -22.65 2.54
C ASN A 40 12.52 -21.49 3.11
N CYS A 41 13.17 -21.72 4.25
CA CYS A 41 13.97 -20.72 4.94
C CYS A 41 15.15 -20.23 4.10
N GLU A 42 15.84 -21.13 3.41
CA GLU A 42 17.02 -20.82 2.58
C GLU A 42 16.65 -19.90 1.41
N ALA A 43 15.53 -20.18 0.74
CA ALA A 43 14.99 -19.33 -0.31
C ALA A 43 14.58 -17.97 0.23
N GLY A 44 13.99 -17.91 1.44
CA GLY A 44 13.64 -16.66 2.10
C GLY A 44 14.87 -15.79 2.38
N ILE A 45 15.92 -16.38 2.97
CA ILE A 45 17.19 -15.70 3.23
C ILE A 45 17.81 -15.20 1.93
N LYS A 46 17.77 -16.00 0.85
CA LYS A 46 18.30 -15.58 -0.45
C LYS A 46 17.54 -14.37 -1.00
N ILE A 47 16.21 -14.39 -0.99
CA ILE A 47 15.37 -13.28 -1.45
C ILE A 47 15.68 -12.00 -0.64
N GLU A 48 15.76 -12.11 0.68
CA GLU A 48 16.08 -10.99 1.56
C GLU A 48 17.49 -10.43 1.30
N THR A 49 18.48 -11.30 1.17
CA THR A 49 19.87 -10.91 0.92
C THR A 49 20.01 -10.21 -0.44
N ASP A 50 19.40 -10.77 -1.49
CA ASP A 50 19.38 -10.17 -2.82
C ASP A 50 18.68 -8.79 -2.79
N PHE A 51 17.58 -8.67 -2.05
CA PHE A 51 16.87 -7.40 -1.87
C PHE A 51 17.72 -6.37 -1.14
N ILE A 52 18.39 -6.72 -0.03
CA ILE A 52 19.31 -5.83 0.69
C ILE A 52 20.45 -5.38 -0.22
N HIS A 53 21.05 -6.30 -0.98
CA HIS A 53 22.10 -5.94 -1.93
C HIS A 53 21.57 -4.96 -2.98
N SER A 54 20.35 -5.16 -3.49
CA SER A 54 19.73 -4.24 -4.44
C SER A 54 19.51 -2.85 -3.84
N MET A 55 19.06 -2.75 -2.58
CA MET A 55 18.86 -1.48 -1.89
C MET A 55 20.17 -0.75 -1.63
N ASN A 56 21.23 -1.45 -1.23
CA ASN A 56 22.54 -0.84 -0.98
C ASN A 56 23.15 -0.23 -2.24
N ASN A 57 22.79 -0.75 -3.42
CA ASN A 57 23.24 -0.21 -4.71
C ASN A 57 22.27 0.80 -5.32
N ALA A 58 21.08 0.99 -4.72
CA ALA A 58 20.08 1.94 -5.20
C ALA A 58 20.38 3.36 -4.68
N PRO A 59 19.93 4.41 -5.39
CA PRO A 59 19.94 5.76 -4.83
C PRO A 59 19.03 5.84 -3.61
N ILE A 60 19.32 6.76 -2.69
CA ILE A 60 18.52 7.00 -1.47
C ILE A 60 17.04 7.24 -1.80
N ALA A 61 16.78 7.95 -2.91
CA ALA A 61 15.45 8.12 -3.48
C ALA A 61 15.57 8.13 -5.01
N LEU A 62 14.74 7.34 -5.70
CA LEU A 62 14.77 7.21 -7.15
C LEU A 62 14.22 8.45 -7.88
N VAL A 63 13.20 9.10 -7.32
CA VAL A 63 12.48 10.21 -7.97
C VAL A 63 12.12 11.29 -6.92
N PRO A 64 13.13 11.92 -6.28
CA PRO A 64 12.92 12.84 -5.17
C PRO A 64 12.05 14.06 -5.53
N GLU A 65 12.05 14.48 -6.79
CA GLU A 65 11.24 15.59 -7.30
C GLU A 65 9.73 15.28 -7.31
N LEU A 66 9.34 14.01 -7.37
CA LEU A 66 7.94 13.60 -7.31
C LEU A 66 7.44 13.41 -5.87
N ALA A 67 8.30 13.52 -4.85
CA ALA A 67 7.90 13.34 -3.46
C ALA A 67 6.75 14.27 -3.06
N ASN A 68 6.78 15.53 -3.51
CA ASN A 68 5.72 16.50 -3.25
C ASN A 68 4.42 16.19 -4.02
N ALA A 69 4.52 15.70 -5.27
CA ALA A 69 3.36 15.29 -6.06
C ALA A 69 2.68 14.01 -5.51
N GLN A 70 3.45 13.15 -4.83
CA GLN A 70 2.98 11.91 -4.20
C GLN A 70 2.43 12.12 -2.78
N HIS A 71 2.79 13.23 -2.11
CA HIS A 71 2.26 13.60 -0.81
C HIS A 71 1.11 14.58 -0.94
N TYR A 72 -0.11 14.02 -1.01
CA TYR A 72 -1.42 14.66 -0.84
C TYR A 72 -1.37 16.18 -0.58
N GLU A 73 -1.40 16.98 -1.65
CA GLU A 73 -1.71 18.41 -1.58
C GLU A 73 -3.19 18.62 -1.25
N VAL A 74 -3.65 18.02 -0.15
CA VAL A 74 -5.03 18.13 0.31
C VAL A 74 -5.07 19.23 1.36
N PRO A 75 -6.09 20.11 1.36
CA PRO A 75 -6.17 21.21 2.31
C PRO A 75 -6.04 20.75 3.76
N ALA A 76 -5.28 21.47 4.58
CA ALA A 76 -5.10 21.15 6.00
C ALA A 76 -6.44 20.99 6.75
N ALA A 77 -7.48 21.71 6.34
CA ALA A 77 -8.82 21.60 6.91
C ALA A 77 -9.45 20.20 6.72
N PHE A 78 -9.12 19.48 5.65
CA PHE A 78 -9.59 18.12 5.41
C PHE A 78 -9.03 17.15 6.46
N PHE A 79 -7.73 17.24 6.77
CA PHE A 79 -7.12 16.38 7.79
C PHE A 79 -7.73 16.58 9.18
N ALA A 80 -8.25 17.79 9.48
CA ALA A 80 -8.99 18.04 10.72
C ALA A 80 -10.34 17.31 10.79
N LYS A 81 -10.87 16.82 9.66
CA LYS A 81 -12.11 16.04 9.57
C LYS A 81 -11.90 14.53 9.67
N ILE A 82 -10.73 14.03 9.22
CA ILE A 82 -10.48 12.59 9.07
C ILE A 82 -9.43 12.02 10.01
N LEU A 83 -8.58 12.85 10.62
CA LEU A 83 -7.56 12.43 11.58
C LEU A 83 -7.93 12.88 13.00
N GLY A 84 -7.27 12.28 14.00
CA GLY A 84 -7.40 12.69 15.39
C GLY A 84 -6.81 14.08 15.69
N PRO A 85 -6.91 14.57 16.93
CA PRO A 85 -6.52 15.94 17.31
C PRO A 85 -5.08 16.34 16.91
N ASN A 86 -4.16 15.38 16.97
CA ASN A 86 -2.75 15.58 16.62
C ASN A 86 -2.46 15.45 15.11
N ARG A 87 -3.49 15.22 14.28
CA ARG A 87 -3.37 15.02 12.83
C ARG A 87 -2.34 13.95 12.44
N LYS A 88 -2.22 12.90 13.27
CA LYS A 88 -1.26 11.81 13.06
C LYS A 88 -1.69 10.97 11.86
N TYR A 89 -0.89 11.01 10.79
CA TYR A 89 -1.14 10.24 9.56
C TYR A 89 -0.22 9.00 9.49
N SER A 90 -0.33 8.15 10.51
CA SER A 90 0.35 6.85 10.63
C SER A 90 -0.34 6.02 11.70
N SER A 91 -0.03 4.72 11.79
CA SER A 91 -0.71 3.77 12.68
C SER A 91 -0.86 4.26 14.13
N CYS A 92 -2.04 4.06 14.71
CA CYS A 92 -2.30 4.32 16.13
C CYS A 92 -2.15 3.05 16.95
N PHE A 93 -1.79 3.21 18.22
CA PHE A 93 -1.83 2.12 19.19
C PHE A 93 -3.16 2.16 19.94
N TYR A 94 -3.97 1.12 19.78
CA TYR A 94 -5.23 0.94 20.51
C TYR A 94 -4.97 -0.08 21.62
N LYS A 95 -5.17 0.33 22.88
CA LYS A 95 -5.08 -0.58 24.02
C LYS A 95 -6.26 -1.56 23.97
N ASN A 96 -5.99 -2.83 24.27
CA ASN A 96 -7.00 -3.85 24.45
C ASN A 96 -7.65 -3.73 25.83
#